data_AF-A0A7W4C6T0-F1
#
_entry.id   AF-A0A7W4C6T0-F1
#
_cell.length_a   1.000
_cell.length_b   1.000
_cell.length_c   1.000
_cell.angle_alpha   90.00
_cell.angle_beta   90.00
_cell.angle_gamma   90.00
#
_symmetry.space_group_name_H-M   'P 1'
#
loop_
_entity.id
_entity.type
_entity.pdbx_description
1 polymer ?
#
loop_
_entity_poly.entity_id
_entity_poly.type
_entity_poly.pdbx_seq_one_letter_code
_entity_poly.pdbx_strand_id
1 'polypeptide(L)'
;MGFLLPISLLLPFSMSVINYRLNRPLTASGMISFIFSTIGLIAIALAATNHAHAAVIDIVRFHQPHPKEDLRYLYTTELIELSLQKTQPLYGDYRIEQSYTPMARDRVLRQLIKGQKINTFVAATNSEWESKTIPIRIPIFKGLLSYRLLLINAKDQHKFNKIIDAEQLK
;
A
#
# COMPACT_ATOMS: atom_id res chain seq x y z
N MET A 1 -45.97 -56.18 -25.75
CA MET A 1 -45.85 -56.24 -24.27
C MET A 1 -46.94 -55.33 -23.71
N GLY A 2 -48.17 -55.79 -23.44
CA GLY A 2 -48.54 -56.79 -22.43
C GLY A 2 -48.79 -56.05 -21.10
N PHE A 3 -49.97 -55.40 -20.93
CA PHE A 3 -51.09 -55.81 -20.04
C PHE A 3 -50.69 -55.80 -18.54
N LEU A 4 -51.29 -54.98 -17.66
CA LEU A 4 -52.62 -55.19 -17.06
C LEU A 4 -53.13 -53.96 -16.27
N LEU A 5 -54.40 -53.62 -16.55
CA LEU A 5 -55.38 -52.92 -15.71
C LEU A 5 -55.74 -53.78 -14.46
N PRO A 6 -56.33 -53.26 -13.35
CA PRO A 6 -57.72 -52.76 -13.41
C PRO A 6 -58.13 -51.61 -12.49
N ILE A 7 -59.31 -51.11 -12.85
CA ILE A 7 -60.20 -50.14 -12.20
C ILE A 7 -60.95 -50.78 -11.02
N SER A 8 -61.12 -50.03 -9.92
CA SER A 8 -62.29 -50.05 -9.02
C SER A 8 -62.27 -48.73 -8.21
N LEU A 9 -63.12 -47.73 -8.48
CA LEU A 9 -64.54 -47.58 -8.16
C LEU A 9 -64.88 -47.68 -6.66
N LEU A 10 -64.99 -46.53 -5.96
CA LEU A 10 -66.16 -46.08 -5.16
C LEU A 10 -65.84 -44.79 -4.35
N LEU A 11 -66.77 -43.84 -4.45
CA LEU A 11 -66.87 -42.46 -3.94
C LEU A 11 -66.82 -42.35 -2.37
N PRO A 12 -67.21 -41.22 -1.74
CA PRO A 12 -66.67 -39.85 -1.73
C PRO A 12 -66.39 -39.37 -0.27
N PHE A 13 -65.51 -38.41 -0.02
CA PHE A 13 -65.58 -37.62 1.23
C PHE A 13 -65.31 -36.15 0.95
N SER A 14 -66.43 -35.44 0.76
CA SER A 14 -66.57 -34.01 0.93
C SER A 14 -66.41 -33.63 2.42
N MET A 15 -66.05 -32.36 2.66
CA MET A 15 -65.90 -31.65 3.94
C MET A 15 -64.65 -31.91 4.79
N SER A 16 -63.73 -30.94 4.80
CA SER A 16 -63.78 -29.92 5.87
C SER A 16 -62.71 -28.86 5.68
N VAL A 17 -63.18 -27.61 5.61
CA VAL A 17 -62.44 -26.38 5.87
C VAL A 17 -61.74 -26.50 7.22
N ILE A 18 -60.41 -26.47 7.26
CA ILE A 18 -59.66 -26.18 8.49
C ILE A 18 -59.02 -24.81 8.32
N ASN A 19 -59.82 -23.79 8.65
CA ASN A 19 -59.35 -22.48 9.05
C ASN A 19 -58.57 -22.64 10.37
N TYR A 20 -57.25 -22.53 10.34
CA TYR A 20 -56.45 -22.40 11.55
C TYR A 20 -56.67 -21.00 12.14
N ARG A 21 -57.65 -20.89 13.03
CA ARG A 21 -57.96 -19.71 13.83
C ARG A 21 -56.85 -19.54 14.89
N LEU A 22 -55.79 -18.79 14.58
CA LEU A 22 -54.81 -18.36 15.57
C LEU A 22 -55.45 -17.32 16.51
N ASN A 23 -55.95 -17.78 17.66
CA ASN A 23 -56.28 -16.90 18.77
C ASN A 23 -55.87 -17.58 20.08
N ARG A 24 -54.56 -17.58 20.37
CA ARG A 24 -54.03 -17.77 21.72
C ARG A 24 -53.49 -16.42 22.19
N PRO A 25 -53.97 -15.86 23.32
CA PRO A 25 -53.44 -14.61 23.83
C PRO A 25 -51.96 -14.80 24.17
N LEU A 26 -51.09 -13.98 23.60
CA LEU A 26 -49.68 -13.97 23.97
C LEU A 26 -49.60 -13.62 25.46
N THR A 27 -49.06 -14.52 26.27
CA THR A 27 -48.86 -14.29 27.71
C THR A 27 -47.82 -13.19 27.93
N ALA A 28 -47.98 -12.38 28.97
CA ALA A 28 -47.11 -11.24 29.27
C ALA A 28 -45.61 -11.61 29.34
N SER A 29 -45.30 -12.85 29.75
CA SER A 29 -43.95 -13.42 29.74
C SER A 29 -43.35 -13.56 28.33
N GLY A 30 -44.16 -13.92 27.34
CA GLY A 30 -43.73 -14.00 25.95
C GLY A 30 -43.37 -12.63 25.38
N MET A 31 -44.16 -11.60 25.68
CA MET A 31 -43.89 -10.22 25.22
C MET A 31 -42.58 -9.67 25.79
N ILE A 32 -42.28 -9.95 27.05
CA ILE A 32 -41.03 -9.54 27.71
C ILE A 32 -39.82 -10.24 27.06
N SER A 33 -39.93 -11.53 26.74
CA SER A 33 -38.88 -12.28 26.05
C SER A 33 -38.61 -11.75 24.62
N PHE A 34 -39.65 -11.30 23.90
CA PHE A 34 -39.49 -10.67 22.58
C PHE A 34 -38.81 -9.30 22.67
N ILE A 35 -39.12 -8.51 23.70
CA ILE A 35 -38.47 -7.21 23.93
C ILE A 35 -36.98 -7.39 24.24
N PHE A 36 -36.61 -8.34 25.10
CA PHE A 36 -35.19 -8.62 25.38
C PHE A 36 -34.43 -9.16 24.17
N SER A 37 -35.07 -10.01 23.34
CA SER A 37 -34.46 -10.54 22.12
C SER A 37 -34.24 -9.45 21.06
N THR A 38 -35.19 -8.54 20.89
CA THR A 38 -35.09 -7.42 19.94
C THR A 38 -34.07 -6.36 20.39
N ILE A 39 -34.00 -6.05 21.69
CA ILE A 39 -32.96 -5.18 22.26
C ILE A 39 -31.57 -5.80 22.05
N GLY A 40 -31.41 -7.11 22.24
CA GLY A 40 -30.15 -7.82 21.99
C GLY A 40 -29.71 -7.74 20.52
N LEU A 41 -30.65 -7.90 19.58
CA LEU A 41 -30.40 -7.77 18.14
C LEU A 41 -29.99 -6.34 17.74
N ILE A 42 -30.63 -5.33 18.33
CA ILE A 42 -30.28 -3.91 18.10
C ILE A 42 -28.90 -3.59 18.67
N ALA A 43 -28.55 -4.08 19.86
CA ALA A 43 -27.24 -3.87 20.46
C ALA A 43 -26.10 -4.49 19.63
N ILE A 44 -26.32 -5.67 19.04
CA ILE A 44 -25.36 -6.31 18.13
C ILE A 44 -25.21 -5.50 16.83
N ALA A 45 -26.30 -4.95 16.29
CA ALA A 45 -26.27 -4.11 15.10
C ALA A 45 -25.52 -2.77 15.34
N LEU A 46 -25.68 -2.14 16.51
CA LEU A 46 -24.91 -0.95 16.88
C LEU A 46 -23.42 -1.28 17.11
N ALA A 47 -23.10 -2.42 17.73
CA ALA A 47 -21.72 -2.84 17.90
C ALA A 47 -21.01 -3.10 16.55
N ALA A 48 -21.74 -3.55 15.52
CA ALA A 48 -21.21 -3.76 14.17
C ALA A 48 -20.89 -2.45 13.41
N THR A 49 -21.46 -1.30 13.82
CA THR A 49 -21.14 0.01 13.20
C THR A 49 -19.81 0.61 13.67
N ASN A 50 -19.20 0.07 14.75
CA ASN A 50 -17.81 0.36 15.09
C ASN A 50 -16.87 -0.44 14.19
N HIS A 51 -16.94 -0.20 12.88
CA HIS A 51 -15.80 -0.48 12.03
C HIS A 51 -14.72 0.49 12.46
N ALA A 52 -13.82 0.04 13.34
CA ALA A 52 -12.56 0.72 13.56
C ALA A 52 -11.95 0.93 12.17
N HIS A 53 -11.89 2.17 11.70
CA HIS A 53 -11.10 2.51 10.54
C HIS A 53 -9.67 2.09 10.89
N ALA A 54 -9.25 0.94 10.37
CA ALA A 54 -7.86 0.55 10.41
C ALA A 54 -7.14 1.67 9.66
N ALA A 55 -6.48 2.55 10.39
CA ALA A 55 -5.63 3.57 9.81
C ALA A 55 -4.54 2.82 9.04
N VAL A 56 -4.66 2.83 7.71
CA VAL A 56 -3.65 2.23 6.84
C VAL A 56 -2.44 3.15 6.90
N ILE A 57 -1.35 2.67 7.50
CA ILE A 57 -0.09 3.40 7.58
C ILE A 57 0.66 3.19 6.26
N ASP A 58 1.07 4.27 5.62
CA ASP A 58 1.88 4.18 4.41
C ASP A 58 3.30 3.74 4.73
N ILE A 59 3.79 2.72 4.03
CA ILE A 59 5.15 2.20 4.24
C ILE A 59 6.05 2.61 3.08
N VAL A 60 7.05 3.44 3.38
CA VAL A 60 8.05 3.90 2.42
C VAL A 60 9.31 3.04 2.56
N ARG A 61 9.67 2.32 1.50
CA ARG A 61 10.81 1.41 1.44
C ARG A 61 11.86 1.91 0.46
N PHE A 62 13.04 2.28 0.97
CA PHE A 62 14.16 2.66 0.13
C PHE A 62 15.44 1.88 0.46
N HIS A 63 16.30 1.77 -0.53
CA HIS A 63 17.62 1.18 -0.38
C HIS A 63 18.58 2.20 0.23
N GLN A 64 19.26 1.80 1.31
CA GLN A 64 20.28 2.58 1.96
C GLN A 64 21.46 1.67 2.33
N PRO A 65 22.64 1.81 1.71
CA PRO A 65 23.87 1.25 2.25
C PRO A 65 24.11 1.82 3.64
N HIS A 66 24.69 1.04 4.55
CA HIS A 66 24.80 1.43 5.95
C HIS A 66 25.50 2.82 6.06
N PRO A 67 24.90 3.83 6.73
CA PRO A 67 25.45 5.19 6.73
C PRO A 67 26.86 5.32 7.33
N LYS A 68 27.32 4.33 8.11
CA LYS A 68 28.71 4.26 8.59
C LYS A 68 29.73 3.97 7.48
N GLU A 69 29.27 3.44 6.35
CA GLU A 69 30.11 2.98 5.24
C GLU A 69 30.03 3.94 4.04
N ASP A 70 28.91 4.64 3.87
CA ASP A 70 28.68 5.47 2.68
C ASP A 70 27.79 6.70 2.95
N LEU A 71 28.42 7.86 3.07
CA LEU A 71 27.74 9.15 3.30
C LEU A 71 27.00 9.68 2.07
N ARG A 72 27.20 9.09 0.88
CA ARG A 72 26.60 9.61 -0.38
C ARG A 72 25.07 9.56 -0.37
N TYR A 73 24.48 8.68 0.44
CA TYR A 73 23.03 8.50 0.54
C TYR A 73 22.39 9.33 1.65
N LEU A 74 23.19 9.95 2.53
CA LEU A 74 22.68 10.69 3.69
C LEU A 74 21.71 11.79 3.26
N TYR A 75 22.14 12.64 2.33
CA TYR A 75 21.30 13.73 1.80
C TYR A 75 19.96 13.23 1.25
N THR A 76 19.98 12.15 0.47
CA THR A 76 18.76 11.62 -0.14
C THR A 76 17.82 11.01 0.89
N THR A 77 18.36 10.32 1.90
CA THR A 77 17.58 9.74 2.99
C THR A 77 16.91 10.83 3.82
N GLU A 78 17.69 11.83 4.26
CA GLU A 78 17.18 12.95 5.05
C GLU A 78 16.12 13.75 4.27
N LEU A 79 16.31 13.93 2.97
CA LEU A 79 15.33 14.62 2.13
C LEU A 79 14.01 13.87 2.02
N ILE A 80 14.05 12.54 1.86
CA ILE A 80 12.84 11.71 1.83
C ILE A 80 12.13 11.79 3.18
N GLU A 81 12.86 11.61 4.27
CA GLU A 81 12.29 11.69 5.62
C GLU A 81 11.66 13.05 5.89
N LEU A 82 12.36 14.14 5.58
CA LEU A 82 11.84 15.50 5.71
C LEU A 82 10.59 15.72 4.85
N SER A 83 10.55 15.18 3.63
CA SER A 83 9.38 15.30 2.76
C SER A 83 8.15 14.64 3.39
N LEU A 84 8.31 13.44 3.95
CA LEU A 84 7.22 12.71 4.61
C LEU A 84 6.75 13.41 5.88
N GLN A 85 7.68 13.92 6.71
CA GLN A 85 7.36 14.70 7.90
C GLN A 85 6.52 15.95 7.54
N LYS A 86 6.89 16.65 6.47
CA LYS A 86 6.18 17.87 6.04
C LYS A 86 4.80 17.57 5.47
N THR A 87 4.59 16.39 4.91
CA THR A 87 3.31 16.01 4.28
C THR A 87 2.42 15.15 5.18
N GLN A 88 2.90 14.72 6.35
CA GLN A 88 2.12 13.95 7.34
C GLN A 88 0.77 14.60 7.70
N PRO A 89 0.65 15.93 7.92
CA PRO A 89 -0.66 16.53 8.20
C PRO A 89 -1.68 16.44 7.05
N LEU A 90 -1.22 16.18 5.82
CA LEU A 90 -2.05 16.12 4.62
C LEU A 90 -2.42 14.67 4.23
N TYR A 91 -1.52 13.71 4.45
CA TYR A 91 -1.69 12.33 3.98
C TYR A 91 -1.77 11.29 5.11
N GLY A 92 -1.56 11.69 6.36
CA GLY A 92 -1.59 10.80 7.52
C GLY A 92 -0.23 10.19 7.87
N ASP A 93 -0.28 9.20 8.77
CA ASP A 93 0.91 8.57 9.34
C ASP A 93 1.63 7.68 8.33
N TYR A 94 2.95 7.62 8.47
CA TYR A 94 3.82 6.81 7.62
C TYR A 94 4.86 6.05 8.46
N ARG A 95 5.43 5.01 7.86
CA ARG A 95 6.58 4.27 8.40
C ARG A 95 7.66 4.12 7.34
N ILE A 96 8.90 4.32 7.76
CA ILE A 96 10.07 4.09 6.90
C ILE A 96 10.64 2.70 7.19
N GLU A 97 10.89 1.92 6.15
CA GLU A 97 11.60 0.64 6.21
C GLU A 97 12.82 0.68 5.29
N GLN A 98 14.01 0.44 5.83
CA GLN A 98 15.26 0.53 5.07
C GLN A 98 15.79 -0.85 4.69
N SER A 99 16.22 -1.00 3.45
CA SER A 99 16.94 -2.19 2.98
C SER A 99 18.43 -1.91 2.90
N TYR A 100 19.22 -2.63 3.70
CA TYR A 100 20.68 -2.49 3.78
C TYR A 100 21.47 -3.40 2.84
N THR A 101 20.78 -4.22 2.02
CA THR A 101 21.47 -5.12 1.10
C THR A 101 21.99 -4.33 -0.11
N PRO A 102 23.32 -4.27 -0.36
CA PRO A 102 23.84 -3.62 -1.56
C PRO A 102 23.27 -4.26 -2.83
N MET A 103 22.80 -3.42 -3.75
CA MET A 103 22.25 -3.87 -5.03
C MET A 103 22.82 -3.06 -6.20
N ALA A 104 23.16 -3.75 -7.28
CA ALA A 104 23.39 -3.10 -8.56
C ALA A 104 22.11 -2.41 -9.05
N ARG A 105 22.26 -1.34 -9.83
CA ARG A 105 21.16 -0.50 -10.32
C ARG A 105 20.05 -1.29 -11.01
N ASP A 106 20.41 -2.24 -11.88
CA ASP A 106 19.41 -3.06 -12.59
C ASP A 106 18.61 -3.97 -11.65
N ARG A 107 19.25 -4.43 -10.57
CA ARG A 107 18.57 -5.21 -9.52
C ARG A 107 17.60 -4.33 -8.74
N VAL A 108 17.97 -3.08 -8.46
CA VAL A 108 17.07 -2.11 -7.82
C VAL A 108 15.83 -1.88 -8.68
N LEU A 109 15.98 -1.66 -9.99
CA LEU A 109 14.82 -1.51 -10.89
C LEU A 109 13.87 -2.71 -10.80
N ARG A 110 14.41 -3.93 -10.86
CA ARG A 110 13.62 -5.15 -10.72
C ARG A 110 12.91 -5.26 -9.37
N GLN A 111 13.50 -4.77 -8.29
CA GLN A 111 12.85 -4.76 -6.97
C GLN A 111 11.79 -3.66 -6.88
N LEU A 112 12.06 -2.49 -7.47
CA LEU A 112 11.17 -1.34 -7.51
C LEU A 112 9.88 -1.66 -8.27
N ILE A 113 9.98 -2.33 -9.41
CA ILE A 113 8.84 -2.83 -10.19
C ILE A 113 7.99 -3.81 -9.36
N LYS A 114 8.64 -4.65 -8.53
CA LYS A 114 7.94 -5.59 -7.65
C LYS A 114 7.29 -4.92 -6.44
N GLY A 115 7.81 -3.77 -5.99
CA GLY A 115 7.30 -3.01 -4.84
C GLY A 115 7.45 -3.68 -3.46
N GLN A 116 8.01 -4.89 -3.37
CA GLN A 116 8.03 -5.68 -2.12
C GLN A 116 9.13 -5.22 -1.16
N LYS A 117 10.39 -5.17 -1.64
CA LYS A 117 11.55 -4.83 -0.80
C LYS A 117 11.91 -3.35 -0.84
N ILE A 118 11.63 -2.71 -1.97
CA ILE A 118 11.92 -1.31 -2.26
C ILE A 118 10.73 -0.81 -3.08
N ASN A 119 10.21 0.36 -2.73
CA ASN A 119 9.15 1.04 -3.49
C ASN A 119 9.54 2.49 -3.86
N THR A 120 10.63 3.00 -3.29
CA THR A 120 11.13 4.36 -3.53
C THR A 120 12.63 4.31 -3.76
N PHE A 121 13.10 5.02 -4.78
CA PHE A 121 14.53 5.09 -5.11
C PHE A 121 14.87 6.40 -5.83
N VAL A 122 15.98 7.01 -5.43
CA VAL A 122 16.52 8.20 -6.11
C VAL A 122 17.44 7.73 -7.23
N ALA A 123 17.11 8.12 -8.46
CA ALA A 123 17.91 7.79 -9.64
C ALA A 123 18.09 9.02 -10.53
N ALA A 124 19.19 9.05 -11.28
CA ALA A 124 19.29 9.92 -12.45
C ALA A 124 18.23 9.52 -13.49
N THR A 125 17.66 10.52 -14.16
CA THR A 125 16.69 10.35 -15.25
C THR A 125 17.17 9.34 -16.29
N ASN A 126 16.30 8.38 -16.61
CA ASN A 126 16.54 7.34 -17.61
C ASN A 126 15.19 6.88 -18.18
N SER A 127 15.05 6.88 -19.50
CA SER A 127 13.80 6.55 -20.19
C SER A 127 13.28 5.13 -19.88
N GLU A 128 14.16 4.16 -19.68
CA GLU A 128 13.78 2.81 -19.26
C GLU A 128 13.16 2.79 -17.86
N TRP A 129 13.73 3.58 -16.94
CA TRP A 129 13.21 3.66 -15.58
C TRP A 129 11.85 4.36 -15.56
N GLU A 130 11.74 5.51 -16.24
CA GLU A 130 10.50 6.28 -16.28
C GLU A 130 9.34 5.53 -16.96
N SER A 131 9.64 4.63 -17.91
CA SER A 131 8.60 3.80 -18.55
C SER A 131 8.14 2.62 -17.70
N LYS A 132 8.95 2.19 -16.72
CA LYS A 132 8.69 0.99 -15.89
C LYS A 132 8.27 1.31 -14.45
N THR A 133 8.35 2.57 -14.03
CA THR A 133 8.06 3.01 -12.66
C THR A 133 7.27 4.32 -12.67
N ILE A 134 6.84 4.78 -11.49
CA ILE A 134 6.15 6.07 -11.33
C ILE A 134 7.22 7.15 -11.05
N PRO A 135 7.46 8.11 -11.97
CA PRO A 135 8.51 9.09 -11.80
C PRO A 135 8.06 10.31 -10.99
N ILE A 136 8.86 10.71 -10.00
CA ILE A 136 8.73 12.00 -9.29
C ILE A 136 9.79 12.95 -9.88
N ARG A 137 9.37 13.85 -10.78
CA ARG A 137 10.28 14.72 -11.56
C ARG A 137 10.70 15.97 -10.80
N ILE A 138 11.44 15.78 -9.72
CA ILE A 138 11.99 16.88 -8.91
C ILE A 138 13.53 16.81 -8.94
N PRO A 139 14.23 17.86 -9.38
CA PRO A 139 15.69 17.87 -9.41
C PRO A 139 16.25 18.09 -8.00
N ILE A 140 16.31 17.04 -7.17
CA ILE A 140 16.76 17.14 -5.78
C ILE A 140 18.22 17.63 -5.66
N PHE A 141 19.07 17.29 -6.63
CA PHE A 141 20.46 17.75 -6.69
C PHE A 141 20.63 19.07 -7.45
N LYS A 142 19.54 19.71 -7.92
CA LYS A 142 19.57 21.02 -8.61
C LYS A 142 20.68 21.18 -9.68
N GLY A 143 20.93 20.13 -10.47
CA GLY A 143 21.96 20.15 -11.53
C GLY A 143 23.39 19.85 -11.08
N LEU A 144 23.61 19.55 -9.80
CA LEU A 144 24.95 19.24 -9.25
C LEU A 144 25.62 18.03 -9.95
N LEU A 145 24.83 17.07 -10.45
CA LEU A 145 25.35 15.93 -11.21
C LEU A 145 26.02 16.31 -12.53
N SER A 146 25.81 17.54 -13.02
CA SER A 146 26.46 18.07 -14.23
C SER A 146 27.67 18.96 -13.93
N TYR A 147 27.97 19.20 -12.65
CA TYR A 147 29.09 20.04 -12.23
C TYR A 147 30.42 19.31 -12.45
N ARG A 148 31.38 19.99 -13.09
CA ARG A 148 32.71 19.45 -13.35
C ARG A 148 33.72 20.33 -12.62
N LEU A 149 34.45 19.74 -11.69
CA LEU A 149 35.56 20.38 -11.00
C LEU A 149 36.86 19.85 -11.57
N LEU A 150 37.74 20.77 -11.96
CA LEU A 150 39.11 20.43 -12.32
C LEU A 150 39.93 20.43 -11.03
N LEU A 151 40.46 19.26 -10.68
CA LEU A 151 41.24 19.07 -9.47
C LEU A 151 42.68 18.77 -9.87
N ILE A 152 43.62 19.43 -9.18
CA ILE A 152 45.04 19.16 -9.32
C ILE A 152 45.60 18.75 -7.96
N ASN A 153 46.68 17.97 -7.97
CA ASN A 153 47.42 17.75 -6.73
C ASN A 153 48.15 19.04 -6.35
N ALA A 154 48.03 19.47 -5.09
CA ALA A 154 48.65 20.70 -4.60
C ALA A 154 50.17 20.77 -4.88
N LYS A 155 50.88 19.63 -4.86
CA LYS A 155 52.33 19.59 -5.15
C LYS A 155 52.67 19.97 -6.60
N ASP A 156 51.72 19.79 -7.52
CA ASP A 156 51.89 20.03 -8.94
C ASP A 156 51.44 21.43 -9.36
N GLN A 157 51.03 22.30 -8.42
CA GLN A 157 50.59 23.68 -8.70
C GLN A 157 51.57 24.44 -9.62
N HIS A 158 52.88 24.29 -9.40
CA HIS A 158 53.91 24.93 -10.21
C HIS A 158 53.90 24.51 -11.70
N LYS A 159 53.40 23.30 -12.01
CA LYS A 159 53.22 22.81 -13.39
C LYS A 159 51.98 23.43 -14.01
N PHE A 160 50.87 23.43 -13.27
CA PHE A 160 49.59 23.98 -13.74
C PHE A 160 49.60 25.50 -13.88
N ASN A 161 50.40 26.24 -13.09
CA ASN A 161 50.58 27.69 -13.24
C ASN A 161 51.18 28.10 -14.59
N LYS A 162 51.81 27.17 -15.32
CA LYS A 162 52.45 27.41 -16.62
C LYS A 162 51.52 27.08 -17.79
N ILE A 163 50.34 26.53 -17.51
CA ILE A 163 49.36 26.16 -18.53
C ILE A 163 48.54 27.40 -18.87
N ILE A 164 48.59 27.79 -20.14
CA ILE A 164 47.87 28.95 -20.70
C ILE A 164 46.81 28.54 -21.73
N ASP A 165 46.83 27.28 -22.16
CA ASP A 165 45.86 26.74 -23.12
C ASP A 165 45.43 25.30 -22.75
N ALA A 166 44.20 24.95 -23.11
CA ALA A 166 43.60 23.67 -22.80
C ALA A 166 44.28 22.49 -23.49
N GLU A 167 44.93 22.70 -24.64
CA GLU A 167 45.66 21.62 -25.33
C GLU A 167 46.88 21.12 -24.54
N GLN A 168 47.40 21.95 -23.62
CA GLN A 168 48.55 21.62 -22.76
C GLN A 168 48.17 20.73 -21.56
N LEU A 169 46.88 20.40 -21.39
CA LEU A 169 46.38 19.49 -20.35
C LEU A 169 46.36 18.01 -20.79
N LYS A 170 46.78 17.70 -22.02
CA LYS A 170 46.82 16.33 -22.56
C LYS A 170 48.01 15.51 -22.06
#